data_AF-A0A7C2XNA1-F1
#
_entry.id   AF-A0A7C2XNA1-F1
#
_cell.length_a   1.000
_cell.length_b   1.000
_cell.length_c   1.000
_cell.angle_alpha   90.00
_cell.angle_beta   90.00
_cell.angle_gamma   90.00
#
_symmetry.space_group_name_H-M   'P 1'
#
loop_
_entity.id
_entity.type
_entity.pdbx_description
1 polymer ?
#
loop_
_entity_poly.entity_id
_entity_poly.type
_entity_poly.pdbx_seq_one_letter_code
_entity_poly.pdbx_strand_id
1 'polypeptide(L)'
;MKVNKLILKFKIPFAIVSAVLNIIILIIPIISIKGIVNGNIALLWYNLSYYGKELKVPFYDSIILKSIPLLASSIFLLIMSIIYARKKVKTTNIRSLFIASILIQIISMTTPIPLINYSIREAFTYLKVDYNFVTSGGQVFLGSSSITILTFAQFLLIPSIVCTILLAGIVLSEEIFEREKEVETKKIVLEEPIIARALEKENE
;
A
#
# COMPACT_ATOMS: atom_id res chain seq x y z
N MET A 1 22.99 -19.05 -12.62
CA MET A 1 21.59 -19.27 -13.09
C MET A 1 20.61 -19.85 -12.05
N LYS A 2 21.01 -20.29 -10.83
CA LYS A 2 20.08 -20.83 -9.80
C LYS A 2 19.33 -19.76 -8.98
N VAL A 3 19.87 -18.55 -8.86
CA VAL A 3 19.30 -17.45 -8.03
C VAL A 3 17.92 -17.00 -8.54
N ASN A 4 17.72 -16.92 -9.86
CA ASN A 4 16.45 -16.45 -10.44
C ASN A 4 15.24 -17.37 -10.15
N LYS A 5 15.44 -18.68 -9.99
CA LYS A 5 14.32 -19.60 -9.66
C LYS A 5 13.83 -19.42 -8.22
N LEU A 6 14.71 -19.01 -7.30
CA LEU A 6 14.33 -18.76 -5.91
C LEU A 6 13.49 -17.48 -5.82
N ILE A 7 13.96 -16.40 -6.44
CA ILE A 7 13.29 -15.08 -6.46
C ILE A 7 11.88 -15.19 -7.06
N LEU A 8 11.71 -15.94 -8.16
CA LEU A 8 10.40 -16.19 -8.78
C LEU A 8 9.42 -16.94 -7.87
N LYS A 9 9.90 -17.74 -6.91
CA LYS A 9 9.03 -18.52 -6.01
C LYS A 9 8.45 -17.65 -4.90
N PHE A 10 9.12 -16.55 -4.54
CA PHE A 10 8.72 -15.68 -3.44
C PHE A 10 7.85 -14.49 -3.87
N LYS A 11 7.89 -14.05 -5.14
CA LYS A 11 7.14 -12.85 -5.59
C LYS A 11 5.63 -12.91 -5.33
N ILE A 12 5.00 -14.06 -5.56
CA ILE A 12 3.54 -14.19 -5.44
C ILE A 12 3.11 -14.26 -3.96
N PRO A 13 3.71 -15.12 -3.11
CA PRO A 13 3.46 -15.06 -1.67
C PRO A 13 3.69 -13.66 -1.10
N PHE A 14 4.74 -12.97 -1.55
CA PHE A 14 5.08 -11.63 -1.07
C PHE A 14 4.06 -10.57 -1.50
N ALA A 15 3.55 -10.64 -2.73
CA ALA A 15 2.48 -9.76 -3.21
C ALA A 15 1.18 -9.97 -2.42
N ILE A 16 0.83 -11.23 -2.13
CA ILE A 16 -0.36 -11.56 -1.33
C ILE A 16 -0.19 -11.03 0.10
N VAL A 17 0.96 -11.28 0.73
CA VAL A 17 1.23 -10.80 2.10
C VAL A 17 1.18 -9.27 2.16
N SER A 18 1.80 -8.58 1.20
CA SER A 18 1.74 -7.11 1.11
C SER A 18 0.29 -6.62 0.97
N ALA A 19 -0.50 -7.19 0.06
CA ALA A 19 -1.89 -6.80 -0.15
C ALA A 19 -2.75 -7.02 1.12
N VAL A 20 -2.61 -8.19 1.77
CA VAL A 20 -3.33 -8.51 3.01
C VAL A 20 -2.93 -7.55 4.12
N LEU A 21 -1.64 -7.29 4.29
CA LEU A 21 -1.14 -6.43 5.35
C LEU A 21 -1.62 -4.97 5.16
N ASN A 22 -1.73 -4.50 3.91
CA ASN A 22 -2.33 -3.21 3.58
C ASN A 22 -3.83 -3.13 3.92
N ILE A 23 -4.60 -4.17 3.62
CA ILE A 23 -6.02 -4.24 3.99
C ILE A 23 -6.17 -4.22 5.52
N ILE A 24 -5.31 -4.94 6.24
CA ILE A 24 -5.32 -4.97 7.71
C ILE A 24 -5.04 -3.58 8.30
N ILE A 25 -4.02 -2.86 7.80
CA ILE A 25 -3.69 -1.50 8.26
C ILE A 25 -4.87 -0.54 8.10
N LEU A 26 -5.63 -0.68 7.02
CA LEU A 26 -6.79 0.18 6.73
C LEU A 26 -7.95 -0.01 7.72
N ILE A 27 -8.07 -1.21 8.31
CA ILE A 27 -9.18 -1.60 9.17
C ILE A 27 -8.81 -1.50 10.66
N ILE A 28 -7.54 -1.71 11.01
CA ILE A 28 -7.11 -1.66 12.41
C ILE A 28 -7.24 -0.24 12.95
N PRO A 29 -7.78 -0.08 14.18
CA PRO A 29 -7.84 1.23 14.81
C PRO A 29 -6.43 1.77 15.08
N ILE A 30 -6.23 3.02 14.72
CA ILE A 30 -4.97 3.77 14.90
C ILE A 30 -5.04 4.61 16.17
N ILE A 31 -6.22 5.10 16.51
CA ILE A 31 -6.46 5.98 17.65
C ILE A 31 -7.62 5.41 18.47
N SER A 32 -7.44 5.38 19.78
CA SER A 32 -8.50 5.11 20.75
C SER A 32 -8.68 6.33 21.65
N ILE A 33 -9.93 6.75 21.82
CA ILE A 33 -10.31 7.90 22.63
C ILE A 33 -11.16 7.40 23.79
N LYS A 34 -10.81 7.81 25.01
CA LYS A 34 -11.52 7.46 26.25
C LYS A 34 -11.79 8.69 27.09
N GLY A 35 -13.03 8.89 27.52
CA GLY A 35 -13.46 10.00 28.38
C GLY A 35 -14.88 10.45 28.06
N ILE A 36 -15.07 11.75 27.86
CA ILE A 36 -16.36 12.30 27.41
C ILE A 36 -16.69 11.84 25.99
N VAL A 37 -15.67 11.88 25.12
CA VAL A 37 -15.71 11.25 23.82
C VAL A 37 -15.11 9.86 23.96
N ASN A 38 -15.86 8.84 23.56
CA ASN A 38 -15.40 7.46 23.56
C ASN A 38 -15.48 6.88 22.17
N GLY A 39 -14.43 6.19 21.74
CA GLY A 39 -14.44 5.57 20.43
C GLY A 39 -13.08 5.20 19.87
N ASN A 40 -13.10 4.68 18.63
CA ASN A 40 -11.92 4.28 17.90
C ASN A 40 -11.95 4.86 16.48
N ILE A 41 -10.78 5.17 15.95
CA ILE A 41 -10.60 5.71 14.60
C ILE A 41 -9.62 4.82 13.85
N ALA A 42 -10.04 4.33 12.69
CA ALA A 42 -9.23 3.67 11.68
C ALA A 42 -9.24 4.51 10.39
N LEU A 43 -8.55 4.05 9.34
CA LEU A 43 -8.51 4.76 8.06
C LEU A 43 -9.82 4.64 7.28
N LEU A 44 -10.47 3.47 7.34
CA LEU A 44 -11.72 3.21 6.62
C LEU A 44 -12.99 3.39 7.44
N TRP A 45 -12.87 3.56 8.76
CA TRP A 45 -14.02 3.72 9.62
C TRP A 45 -13.63 4.47 10.89
N TYR A 46 -14.60 5.13 11.50
CA TYR A 46 -14.50 5.61 12.86
C TYR A 46 -15.81 5.32 13.58
N ASN A 47 -15.73 5.14 14.88
CA ASN A 47 -16.89 5.08 15.75
C ASN A 47 -16.57 5.97 16.94
N LEU A 48 -17.19 7.14 16.98
CA LEU A 48 -17.03 8.13 18.04
C LEU A 48 -18.39 8.39 18.67
N SER A 49 -18.41 8.49 19.99
CA SER A 49 -19.61 8.78 20.76
C SER A 49 -19.35 9.87 21.79
N TYR A 50 -20.29 10.81 21.93
CA TYR A 50 -20.30 11.86 22.95
C TYR A 50 -21.51 11.64 23.85
N TYR A 51 -21.29 11.29 25.13
CA TYR A 51 -22.33 10.87 26.07
C TYR A 51 -23.33 9.84 25.49
N GLY A 52 -22.81 8.84 24.77
CA GLY A 52 -23.62 7.76 24.19
C GLY A 52 -24.35 8.10 22.89
N LYS A 53 -24.25 9.34 22.38
CA LYS A 53 -24.74 9.70 21.04
C LYS A 53 -23.60 9.61 20.03
N GLU A 54 -23.88 9.04 18.87
CA GLU A 54 -22.93 8.97 17.77
C GLU A 54 -22.50 10.38 17.32
N LEU A 55 -21.20 10.60 17.23
CA LEU A 55 -20.59 11.84 16.82
C LEU A 55 -20.03 11.68 15.41
N LYS A 56 -20.64 12.36 14.44
CA LYS A 56 -20.12 12.44 13.07
C LYS A 56 -19.14 13.58 12.95
N VAL A 57 -17.99 13.31 12.35
CA VAL A 57 -16.90 14.28 12.19
C VAL A 57 -16.52 14.34 10.72
N PRO A 58 -16.87 15.42 10.00
CA PRO A 58 -16.64 15.53 8.55
C PRO A 58 -15.17 15.33 8.12
N PHE A 59 -14.24 15.67 9.02
CA PHE A 59 -12.82 15.43 8.80
C PHE A 59 -12.49 13.93 8.65
N TYR A 60 -13.04 13.06 9.51
CA TYR A 60 -12.83 11.62 9.40
C TYR A 60 -13.55 11.02 8.19
N ASP A 61 -14.68 11.59 7.76
CA ASP A 61 -15.32 11.20 6.49
C ASP A 61 -14.39 11.47 5.29
N SER A 62 -13.67 12.61 5.30
CA SER A 62 -12.66 12.91 4.26
C SER A 62 -11.49 11.92 4.26
N ILE A 63 -11.05 11.49 5.43
CA ILE A 63 -9.99 10.47 5.59
C ILE A 63 -10.42 9.13 5.01
N ILE A 64 -11.66 8.71 5.28
CA ILE A 64 -12.23 7.49 4.72
C ILE A 64 -12.21 7.55 3.20
N LEU A 65 -12.72 8.65 2.62
CA LEU A 65 -12.75 8.83 1.16
C LEU A 65 -11.36 8.77 0.53
N LYS A 66 -10.36 9.38 1.17
CA LYS A 66 -8.96 9.35 0.71
C LYS A 66 -8.29 7.98 0.86
N SER A 67 -8.84 7.11 1.71
CA SER A 67 -8.32 5.76 1.95
C SER A 67 -8.93 4.70 1.02
N ILE A 68 -10.04 5.01 0.33
CA ILE A 68 -10.69 4.11 -0.64
C ILE A 68 -9.76 3.70 -1.79
N PRO A 69 -8.98 4.60 -2.44
CA PRO A 69 -8.07 4.20 -3.51
C PRO A 69 -7.05 3.14 -3.07
N LEU A 70 -6.53 3.26 -1.84
CA LEU A 70 -5.60 2.29 -1.27
C LEU A 70 -6.26 0.93 -1.00
N LEU A 71 -7.52 0.92 -0.56
CA LEU A 71 -8.29 -0.31 -0.42
C LEU A 71 -8.47 -0.98 -1.78
N ALA A 72 -8.91 -0.20 -2.78
CA ALA A 72 -9.16 -0.69 -4.13
C ALA A 72 -7.88 -1.26 -4.76
N SER A 73 -6.75 -0.56 -4.64
CA SER A 73 -5.46 -1.02 -5.15
C SER A 73 -5.00 -2.31 -4.45
N SER A 74 -5.22 -2.42 -3.13
CA SER A 74 -4.80 -3.59 -2.35
C SER A 74 -5.63 -4.82 -2.72
N ILE A 75 -6.94 -4.66 -2.91
CA ILE A 75 -7.84 -5.72 -3.40
C ILE A 75 -7.44 -6.11 -4.83
N PHE A 76 -7.16 -5.13 -5.69
CA PHE A 76 -6.73 -5.39 -7.07
C PHE A 76 -5.43 -6.20 -7.12
N LEU A 77 -4.42 -5.81 -6.33
CA LEU A 77 -3.17 -6.56 -6.20
C LEU A 77 -3.41 -7.98 -5.68
N LEU A 78 -4.27 -8.16 -4.67
CA LEU A 78 -4.63 -9.48 -4.13
C LEU A 78 -5.23 -10.38 -5.22
N ILE A 79 -6.24 -9.87 -5.93
CA ILE A 79 -6.92 -10.61 -7.00
C ILE A 79 -5.93 -10.97 -8.12
N MET A 80 -5.14 -10.00 -8.58
CA MET A 80 -4.16 -10.23 -9.64
C MET A 80 -3.07 -11.21 -9.20
N SER A 81 -2.64 -11.17 -7.93
CA SER A 81 -1.68 -12.14 -7.37
C SER A 81 -2.24 -13.56 -7.38
N ILE A 82 -3.52 -13.74 -6.99
CA ILE A 82 -4.19 -15.05 -7.00
C ILE A 82 -4.37 -15.57 -8.43
N ILE A 83 -4.79 -14.69 -9.36
CA ILE A 83 -4.93 -15.04 -10.78
C ILE A 83 -3.58 -15.46 -11.36
N TYR A 84 -2.52 -14.68 -11.09
CA TYR A 84 -1.16 -14.96 -11.54
C TYR A 84 -0.58 -16.24 -10.90
N ALA A 85 -0.96 -16.59 -9.66
CA ALA A 85 -0.61 -17.86 -9.04
C ALA A 85 -1.28 -19.07 -9.72
N ARG A 86 -2.59 -18.97 -9.99
CA ARG A 86 -3.41 -20.08 -10.50
C ARG A 86 -3.14 -20.35 -11.98
N LYS A 87 -3.11 -19.29 -12.77
CA LYS A 87 -2.73 -19.35 -14.17
C LYS A 87 -1.20 -19.38 -14.19
N LYS A 88 -0.58 -20.56 -14.33
CA LYS A 88 0.86 -20.76 -14.70
C LYS A 88 1.20 -20.14 -16.07
N VAL A 89 0.64 -18.98 -16.39
CA VAL A 89 0.39 -18.56 -17.76
C VAL A 89 1.30 -17.39 -18.08
N LYS A 90 2.18 -17.65 -19.04
CA LYS A 90 3.10 -16.71 -19.71
C LYS A 90 2.39 -15.74 -20.66
N THR A 91 1.08 -15.51 -20.52
CA THR A 91 0.38 -14.54 -21.37
C THR A 91 0.81 -13.15 -20.94
N THR A 92 1.40 -12.42 -21.88
CA THR A 92 1.86 -11.03 -21.74
C THR A 92 0.82 -10.13 -21.06
N ASN A 93 -0.47 -10.31 -21.37
CA ASN A 93 -1.56 -9.52 -20.79
C ASN A 93 -1.67 -9.69 -19.25
N ILE A 94 -1.68 -10.91 -18.73
CA ILE A 94 -1.81 -11.16 -17.27
C ILE A 94 -0.58 -10.63 -16.52
N ARG A 95 0.60 -10.78 -17.11
CA ARG A 95 1.85 -10.24 -16.55
C ARG A 95 1.81 -8.71 -16.49
N SER A 96 1.40 -8.04 -17.57
CA SER A 96 1.30 -6.58 -17.59
C SER A 96 0.31 -6.04 -16.56
N LEU A 97 -0.84 -6.71 -16.38
CA LEU A 97 -1.83 -6.35 -15.37
C LEU A 97 -1.30 -6.57 -13.94
N PHE A 98 -0.52 -7.62 -13.71
CA PHE A 98 0.13 -7.85 -12.41
C PHE A 98 1.14 -6.74 -12.10
N ILE A 99 2.00 -6.38 -13.05
CA ILE A 99 2.96 -5.27 -12.90
C ILE A 99 2.21 -3.95 -12.65
N ALA A 100 1.16 -3.67 -13.43
CA ALA A 100 0.33 -2.49 -13.26
C ALA A 100 -0.31 -2.44 -11.86
N SER A 101 -0.78 -3.58 -11.34
CA SER A 101 -1.34 -3.65 -9.98
C SER A 101 -0.33 -3.27 -8.89
N ILE A 102 0.95 -3.63 -9.06
CA ILE A 102 2.02 -3.27 -8.15
C ILE A 102 2.32 -1.77 -8.23
N LEU A 103 2.39 -1.21 -9.44
CA LEU A 103 2.63 0.24 -9.63
C LEU A 103 1.50 1.08 -9.04
N ILE A 104 0.24 0.72 -9.28
CA ILE A 104 -0.93 1.40 -8.69
C ILE A 104 -0.88 1.32 -7.16
N GLN A 105 -0.47 0.17 -6.60
CA GLN A 105 -0.31 0.02 -5.16
C GLN A 105 0.74 0.98 -4.59
N ILE A 106 1.90 1.11 -5.24
CA ILE A 106 2.97 2.03 -4.81
C ILE A 106 2.47 3.47 -4.80
N ILE A 107 1.82 3.90 -5.89
CA ILE A 107 1.25 5.24 -5.99
C ILE A 107 0.25 5.48 -4.86
N SER A 108 -0.63 4.50 -4.61
CA SER A 108 -1.64 4.59 -3.55
C SER A 108 -1.03 4.57 -2.13
N MET A 109 0.14 3.95 -1.94
CA MET A 109 0.87 3.93 -0.65
C MET A 109 1.52 5.27 -0.29
N THR A 110 1.65 6.21 -1.24
CA THR A 110 2.20 7.56 -0.94
C THR A 110 1.24 8.42 -0.12
N THR A 111 -0.06 8.12 -0.16
CA THR A 111 -1.14 8.89 0.47
C THR A 111 -1.39 8.60 1.96
N PRO A 112 -1.33 7.36 2.48
CA PRO A 112 -1.67 7.05 3.88
C PRO A 112 -0.67 7.59 4.91
N ILE A 113 0.65 7.64 4.65
CA ILE A 113 1.63 8.07 5.67
C ILE A 113 1.38 9.53 6.11
N PRO A 114 1.24 10.50 5.18
CA PRO A 114 0.91 11.87 5.58
C PRO A 114 -0.48 11.95 6.22
N LEU A 115 -1.44 11.15 5.74
CA LEU A 115 -2.82 11.17 6.23
C LEU A 115 -2.91 10.70 7.68
N ILE A 116 -2.17 9.66 8.06
CA ILE A 116 -2.12 9.13 9.44
C ILE A 116 -1.46 10.14 10.37
N ASN A 117 -0.31 10.70 9.97
CA ASN A 117 0.37 11.73 10.76
C ASN A 117 -0.52 12.97 10.95
N TYR A 118 -1.22 13.39 9.89
CA TYR A 118 -2.16 14.51 9.95
C TYR A 118 -3.37 14.18 10.84
N SER A 119 -3.96 12.99 10.72
CA SER A 119 -5.10 12.54 11.53
C SER A 119 -4.75 12.46 13.01
N ILE A 120 -3.54 12.00 13.34
CA ILE A 120 -3.03 11.98 14.70
C ILE A 120 -2.92 13.42 15.21
N ARG A 121 -2.24 14.31 14.48
CA ARG A 121 -2.05 15.70 14.88
C ARG A 121 -3.37 16.45 15.10
N GLU A 122 -4.32 16.26 14.19
CA GLU A 122 -5.68 16.81 14.29
C GLU A 122 -6.44 16.24 15.48
N ALA A 123 -6.41 14.92 15.70
CA ALA A 123 -7.04 14.30 16.86
C ALA A 123 -6.50 14.91 18.18
N PHE A 124 -5.18 15.11 18.26
CA PHE A 124 -4.56 15.77 19.41
C PHE A 124 -4.96 17.24 19.56
N THR A 125 -5.29 17.93 18.48
CA THR A 125 -5.65 19.35 18.51
C THR A 125 -7.12 19.55 18.90
N TYR A 126 -8.02 18.70 18.43
CA TYR A 126 -9.48 18.88 18.61
C TYR A 126 -10.11 18.05 19.74
N LEU A 127 -9.51 16.93 20.15
CA LEU A 127 -10.12 15.98 21.10
C LEU A 127 -9.41 15.91 22.46
N LYS A 128 -8.21 16.48 22.59
CA LYS A 128 -7.46 16.57 23.85
C LYS A 128 -7.75 17.89 24.58
N VAL A 129 -9.01 18.30 24.58
CA VAL A 129 -9.43 19.55 25.22
C VAL A 129 -10.13 19.21 26.52
N ASP A 130 -9.60 19.72 27.63
CA ASP A 130 -10.40 19.87 28.85
C ASP A 130 -11.54 20.82 28.49
N TYR A 131 -12.76 20.31 28.42
CA TYR A 131 -13.92 21.10 28.02
C TYR A 131 -14.36 21.98 29.20
N ASN A 132 -13.54 22.99 29.48
CA ASN A 132 -13.70 23.96 30.55
C ASN A 132 -14.26 25.24 29.95
N PHE A 133 -15.54 25.49 30.19
CA PHE A 133 -16.19 26.71 29.74
C PHE A 133 -16.38 27.65 30.94
N VAL A 134 -15.85 28.86 30.84
CA VAL A 134 -16.16 29.92 31.81
C VAL A 134 -17.44 30.59 31.34
N THR A 135 -18.49 30.46 32.15
CA THR A 135 -19.79 31.11 31.91
C THR A 135 -20.02 32.18 32.97
N SER A 136 -21.05 33.02 32.79
CA SER A 136 -21.46 34.02 33.79
C SER A 136 -21.86 33.39 35.14
N GLY A 137 -22.16 32.08 35.17
CA GLY A 137 -22.47 31.32 36.38
C GLY A 137 -21.29 30.58 37.02
N GLY A 138 -20.06 30.75 36.50
CA GLY A 138 -18.86 30.07 36.97
C GLY A 138 -18.24 29.13 35.92
N GLN A 139 -17.24 28.35 36.35
CA GLN A 139 -16.51 27.41 35.49
C GLN A 139 -17.28 26.08 35.40
N VAL A 140 -17.66 25.70 34.19
CA VAL A 140 -18.29 24.41 33.89
C VAL A 140 -17.21 23.44 33.42
N PHE A 141 -16.99 22.38 34.20
CA PHE A 141 -16.08 21.30 33.87
C PHE A 141 -16.87 20.17 33.20
N LEU A 142 -16.81 20.05 31.88
CA LEU A 142 -17.51 18.98 31.16
C LEU A 142 -16.73 17.66 31.17
N GLY A 143 -15.48 17.67 31.66
CA GLY A 143 -14.60 16.52 31.74
C GLY A 143 -13.41 16.61 30.77
N SER A 144 -12.65 15.53 30.67
CA SER A 144 -11.52 15.42 29.74
C SER A 144 -11.61 14.12 28.93
N SER A 145 -10.96 14.12 27.76
CA SER A 145 -10.79 12.91 26.95
C SER A 145 -9.30 12.63 26.78
N SER A 146 -8.94 11.36 26.99
CA SER A 146 -7.60 10.84 26.77
C SER A 146 -7.50 10.21 25.40
N ILE A 147 -6.41 10.50 24.70
CA ILE A 147 -6.13 9.97 23.37
C ILE A 147 -4.96 9.00 23.50
N THR A 148 -5.18 7.76 23.06
CA THR A 148 -4.15 6.72 22.99
C THR A 148 -3.88 6.40 21.54
N ILE A 149 -2.63 6.58 21.10
CA ILE A 149 -2.18 6.10 19.79
C ILE A 149 -1.89 4.61 19.92
N LEU A 150 -2.55 3.81 19.09
CA LEU A 150 -2.30 2.38 19.01
C LEU A 150 -1.05 2.16 18.14
N THR A 151 0.09 1.99 18.80
CA THR A 151 1.41 1.81 18.17
C THR A 151 1.45 0.64 17.19
N PHE A 152 0.60 -0.37 17.37
CA PHE A 152 0.52 -1.53 16.46
C PHE A 152 0.27 -1.13 15.00
N ALA A 153 -0.58 -0.14 14.74
CA ALA A 153 -0.85 0.32 13.39
C ALA A 153 0.39 1.00 12.76
N GLN A 154 1.17 1.74 13.56
CA GLN A 154 2.43 2.36 13.11
C GLN A 154 3.51 1.30 12.83
N PHE A 155 3.59 0.27 13.67
CA PHE A 155 4.52 -0.85 13.49
C PHE A 155 4.22 -1.69 12.24
N LEU A 156 2.95 -1.79 11.81
CA LEU A 156 2.58 -2.50 10.59
C LEU A 156 2.86 -1.69 9.32
N LEU A 157 2.86 -0.36 9.43
CA LEU A 157 2.93 0.52 8.28
C LEU A 157 4.31 0.52 7.61
N ILE A 158 5.39 0.53 8.39
CA ILE A 158 6.76 0.48 7.87
C ILE A 158 7.02 -0.84 7.12
N PRO A 159 6.75 -2.03 7.68
CA PRO A 159 6.84 -3.30 6.97
C PRO A 159 6.00 -3.36 5.70
N SER A 160 4.80 -2.77 5.68
CA SER A 160 3.95 -2.68 4.49
C SER A 160 4.66 -1.96 3.34
N ILE A 161 5.21 -0.78 3.62
CA ILE A 161 5.91 0.04 2.63
C ILE A 161 7.14 -0.69 2.12
N VAL A 162 7.95 -1.21 3.04
CA VAL A 162 9.16 -1.98 2.70
C VAL A 162 8.81 -3.19 1.85
N CYS A 163 7.76 -3.95 2.20
CA CYS A 163 7.32 -5.08 1.38
C CYS A 163 6.89 -4.65 -0.01
N THR A 164 6.16 -3.54 -0.14
CA THR A 164 5.69 -3.06 -1.44
C THR A 164 6.85 -2.58 -2.32
N ILE A 165 7.83 -1.88 -1.74
CA ILE A 165 9.04 -1.43 -2.44
C ILE A 165 9.91 -2.63 -2.86
N LEU A 166 10.13 -3.60 -1.96
CA LEU A 166 10.90 -4.81 -2.27
C LEU A 166 10.23 -5.63 -3.38
N LEU A 167 8.90 -5.74 -3.35
CA LEU A 167 8.13 -6.41 -4.41
C LEU A 167 8.36 -5.71 -5.76
N ALA A 168 8.31 -4.37 -5.78
CA ALA A 168 8.55 -3.58 -6.98
C ALA A 168 9.97 -3.80 -7.53
N GLY A 169 10.97 -3.76 -6.65
CA GLY A 169 12.37 -4.00 -7.03
C GLY A 169 12.58 -5.39 -7.63
N ILE A 170 11.97 -6.43 -7.05
CA ILE A 170 12.01 -7.79 -7.58
C ILE A 170 11.42 -7.84 -8.99
N VAL A 171 10.22 -7.28 -9.18
CA VAL A 171 9.51 -7.33 -10.46
C VAL A 171 10.22 -6.51 -11.55
N LEU A 172 10.72 -5.32 -11.22
CA LEU A 172 11.49 -4.49 -12.17
C LEU A 172 12.81 -5.15 -12.55
N SER A 173 13.51 -5.79 -11.62
CA SER A 173 14.75 -6.52 -11.91
C SER A 173 14.54 -7.68 -12.89
N GLU A 174 13.40 -8.38 -12.79
CA GLU A 174 13.02 -9.46 -13.71
C GLU A 174 12.76 -8.93 -15.12
N GLU A 175 12.15 -7.75 -15.24
CA GLU A 175 11.81 -7.14 -16.52
C GLU A 175 13.04 -6.57 -17.25
N ILE A 176 13.98 -5.98 -16.52
CA ILE A 176 15.28 -5.55 -17.07
C ILE A 176 16.06 -6.77 -17.59
N PHE A 177 16.15 -7.84 -16.78
CA PHE A 177 16.89 -9.04 -17.16
C PHE A 177 16.32 -9.74 -18.39
N GLU A 178 14.98 -9.81 -18.52
CA GLU A 178 14.37 -10.39 -19.72
C GLU A 178 14.59 -9.53 -20.96
N ARG A 179 14.56 -8.19 -20.84
CA ARG A 179 14.88 -7.30 -21.96
C ARG A 179 16.32 -7.43 -22.41
N GLU A 180 17.28 -7.47 -21.48
CA GLU A 180 18.70 -7.70 -21.83
C GLU A 180 18.89 -8.99 -22.61
N LYS A 181 18.22 -10.07 -22.18
CA LYS A 181 18.28 -11.35 -22.86
C LYS A 181 17.65 -11.31 -24.26
N GLU A 182 16.54 -10.61 -24.43
CA GLU A 182 15.93 -10.39 -25.76
C GLU A 182 16.86 -9.61 -26.70
N VAL A 183 17.52 -8.56 -26.20
CA VAL A 183 18.49 -7.77 -26.98
C VAL A 183 19.69 -8.61 -27.38
N GLU A 184 20.26 -9.41 -26.46
CA GLU A 184 21.37 -10.32 -26.77
C GLU A 184 20.98 -11.34 -27.85
N THR A 185 19.81 -11.98 -27.74
CA THR A 185 19.33 -12.92 -28.79
C THR A 185 19.12 -12.24 -30.14
N LYS A 186 18.57 -11.01 -30.18
CA LYS A 186 18.41 -10.29 -31.44
C LYS A 186 19.75 -9.89 -32.06
N LYS A 187 20.75 -9.57 -31.24
CA LYS A 187 22.09 -9.23 -31.71
C LYS A 187 22.78 -10.44 -32.37
N ILE A 188 22.70 -11.61 -31.73
CA ILE A 188 23.24 -12.87 -32.26
C ILE A 188 22.56 -13.24 -33.59
N VAL A 189 21.23 -13.15 -33.68
CA VAL A 189 20.46 -13.46 -34.90
C VAL A 189 20.74 -12.48 -36.05
N LEU A 190 21.12 -11.23 -35.75
CA LEU A 190 21.47 -10.23 -36.76
C LEU A 190 22.92 -10.35 -37.24
N GLU A 191 23.84 -10.86 -36.41
CA GLU A 191 25.26 -11.02 -36.77
C GLU A 191 25.52 -12.28 -37.64
N GLU A 192 24.79 -13.37 -37.43
CA GLU A 192 24.90 -14.60 -38.24
C GLU A 192 24.73 -14.39 -39.76
N PRO A 193 23.70 -13.68 -40.28
CA PRO A 193 23.55 -13.46 -41.72
C PRO A 193 24.56 -12.46 -42.30
N ILE A 194 25.13 -11.57 -41.49
CA ILE A 194 26.15 -10.60 -41.95
C ILE A 194 27.49 -11.30 -42.17
N ILE A 195 27.87 -12.19 -41.24
CA ILE A 195 29.10 -12.97 -41.35
C ILE A 195 28.99 -13.98 -42.51
N ALA A 196 27.83 -14.63 -42.68
CA ALA A 196 27.59 -15.54 -43.80
C ALA A 196 27.70 -14.85 -45.16
N ARG A 197 27.13 -13.64 -45.32
CA ARG A 197 27.23 -12.85 -46.57
C ARG A 197 28.61 -12.25 -46.81
N ALA A 198 29.38 -11.98 -45.75
CA ALA A 198 30.76 -11.52 -45.88
C ALA A 198 31.68 -12.64 -46.38
N LEU A 199 31.47 -13.88 -45.91
CA LEU A 199 32.24 -15.06 -46.34
C LEU A 199 31.91 -15.54 -47.76
N GLU A 200 30.69 -15.30 -48.26
CA GLU A 200 30.34 -15.57 -49.66
C GLU A 200 31.07 -14.63 -50.64
N LYS A 201 31.32 -13.38 -50.24
CA LYS A 201 32.02 -12.38 -51.09
C LYS A 201 33.53 -12.53 -51.15
N GLU A 202 34.16 -13.28 -50.24
CA GLU A 202 35.60 -13.59 -50.31
C GLU A 202 35.91 -14.82 -51.16
N ASN A 203 34.90 -15.61 -51.54
CA ASN A 203 35.05 -16.82 -52.36
C ASN A 203 34.64 -16.62 -53.84
N GLU A 204 34.24 -15.41 -54.24
CA GLU A 204 34.11 -14.97 -55.64
C GLU A 204 35.34 -14.16 -56.07
#